data_AF-A0A3G9J976-F1
#
_entry.id   AF-A0A3G9J976-F1
#
_cell.length_a   1.000
_cell.length_b   1.000
_cell.length_c   1.000
_cell.angle_alpha   90.00
_cell.angle_beta   90.00
_cell.angle_gamma   90.00
#
_symmetry.space_group_name_H-M   'P 1'
#
loop_
_entity.id
_entity.type
_entity.pdbx_description
1 polymer ?
#
loop_
_entity_poly.entity_id
_entity_poly.type
_entity_poly.pdbx_seq_one_letter_code
_entity_poly.pdbx_strand_id
1 'polypeptide(L)' 'MPRPRKDGVNLNLKIDKQIYDDLNDFSTYSGQTKTFIVEKALKEYMTKYERMKDMLKDDND' A
#
# COMPACT_ATOMS: atom_id res chain seq x y z
N MET A 1 -25.63 4.47 -17.95
CA MET A 1 -25.07 3.13 -17.65
C MET A 1 -24.81 3.04 -16.16
N PRO A 2 -25.18 1.93 -15.48
CA PRO A 2 -24.74 1.69 -14.11
C PRO A 2 -23.20 1.69 -14.11
N ARG A 3 -22.56 2.58 -13.33
CA ARG A 3 -21.10 2.54 -13.18
C ARG A 3 -20.75 1.18 -12.56
N PRO A 4 -19.82 0.41 -13.14
CA PRO A 4 -19.31 -0.78 -12.46
C PRO A 4 -18.82 -0.34 -11.08
N ARG A 5 -19.35 -0.98 -10.04
CA ARG A 5 -18.91 -0.70 -8.67
C ARG A 5 -17.45 -1.14 -8.61
N LYS A 6 -16.56 -0.20 -8.35
CA LYS A 6 -15.17 -0.52 -8.07
C LYS A 6 -15.20 -1.32 -6.76
N ASP A 7 -14.78 -2.59 -6.79
CA ASP A 7 -14.74 -3.48 -5.62
C ASP A 7 -13.67 -3.02 -4.62
N GLY A 8 -13.92 -1.86 -3.99
CA GLY A 8 -13.06 -1.27 -2.98
C GLY A 8 -13.55 -1.65 -1.59
N VAL A 9 -12.65 -2.19 -0.76
CA VAL A 9 -12.88 -2.40 0.66
C VAL A 9 -12.27 -1.24 1.44
N ASN A 10 -12.98 -0.72 2.44
CA ASN A 10 -12.48 0.35 3.29
C ASN A 10 -11.38 -0.20 4.22
N LEU A 11 -10.23 0.46 4.23
CA LEU A 11 -9.13 0.17 5.15
C LEU A 11 -9.20 1.13 6.34
N ASN A 12 -9.71 0.65 7.48
CA ASN A 12 -9.76 1.43 8.72
C ASN A 12 -8.66 0.99 9.68
N LEU A 13 -7.71 1.86 9.96
CA LEU A 13 -6.58 1.59 10.85
C LEU A 13 -6.06 2.90 11.47
N LYS A 14 -5.43 2.78 12.63
CA LYS A 14 -4.78 3.91 13.30
C LYS A 14 -3.30 3.93 12.89
N ILE A 15 -2.87 5.01 12.24
CA ILE A 15 -1.45 5.23 11.93
C ILE A 15 -0.87 6.32 12.81
N ASP A 16 0.46 6.33 12.90
CA ASP A 16 1.18 7.42 13.51
C ASP A 16 0.90 8.75 12.79
N LYS A 17 0.81 9.84 13.56
CA LYS A 17 0.46 11.16 13.03
C LYS A 17 1.52 11.66 12.04
N GLN A 18 2.80 11.46 12.32
CA GLN A 18 3.88 11.91 11.42
C GLN A 18 3.81 11.19 10.09
N ILE A 19 3.54 9.88 10.11
CA ILE A 19 3.37 9.08 8.88
C ILE A 19 2.17 9.57 8.06
N TYR A 20 1.07 9.97 8.73
CA TYR A 20 -0.09 10.54 8.04
C TYR A 20 0.24 11.89 7.39
N ASP A 21 0.97 12.75 8.10
CA ASP A 21 1.37 14.06 7.61
C ASP A 21 2.32 13.91 6.39
N ASP A 22 3.31 13.02 6.48
CA ASP A 22 4.21 12.69 5.36
C ASP A 22 3.44 12.16 4.13
N LEU A 23 2.43 11.30 4.35
CA LEU A 23 1.57 10.80 3.27
C LEU A 23 0.77 11.93 2.61
N ASN A 24 0.31 12.90 3.42
CA ASN A 24 -0.45 14.04 2.93
C ASN A 24 0.42 14.96 2.06
N ASP A 25 1.64 15.22 2.52
CA ASP A 25 2.62 16.02 1.79
C ASP A 25 3.00 15.31 0.49
N PHE A 26 3.32 14.01 0.55
CA PHE A 26 3.63 13.21 -0.63
C PHE A 26 2.47 13.19 -1.64
N SER A 27 1.22 13.07 -1.18
CA SER A 27 0.04 13.17 -2.04
C SER A 27 -0.07 14.53 -2.73
N THR A 28 0.26 15.60 -2.01
CA THR A 28 0.24 16.97 -2.54
C THR A 28 1.33 17.18 -3.59
N TYR A 29 2.56 16.71 -3.33
CA TYR A 29 3.68 16.88 -4.27
C TYR A 29 3.58 15.98 -5.51
N SER A 30 3.13 14.73 -5.35
CA SER A 30 3.04 13.76 -6.45
C SER A 30 1.81 13.95 -7.34
N GLY A 31 0.81 14.71 -6.89
CA GLY A 31 -0.50 14.83 -7.54
C GLY A 31 -1.32 13.53 -7.50
N GLN A 32 -0.86 12.52 -6.77
CA GLN A 32 -1.53 11.22 -6.63
C GLN A 32 -2.46 11.23 -5.42
N THR A 33 -3.54 10.44 -5.48
CA THR A 33 -4.45 10.31 -4.35
C THR A 33 -3.82 9.49 -3.24
N LYS A 34 -4.11 9.83 -1.97
CA LYS A 34 -3.67 9.06 -0.79
C LYS A 34 -3.98 7.58 -0.93
N THR A 35 -5.16 7.24 -1.48
CA THR A 35 -5.57 5.86 -1.75
C THR A 35 -4.59 5.14 -2.67
N PHE A 36 -4.22 5.75 -3.80
CA PHE A 36 -3.29 5.14 -4.76
C PHE A 36 -1.90 4.93 -4.15
N ILE A 37 -1.43 5.91 -3.39
CA ILE A 37 -0.12 5.86 -2.73
C ILE A 37 -0.09 4.71 -1.71
N VAL A 38 -1.13 4.59 -0.88
CA VAL A 38 -1.26 3.52 0.11
C VAL A 38 -1.36 2.15 -0.56
N GLU A 39 -2.17 2.00 -1.60
CA GLU A 39 -2.27 0.75 -2.38
C GLU A 39 -0.91 0.35 -2.96
N LYS A 40 -0.17 1.31 -3.53
CA LYS A 40 1.16 1.07 -4.09
C LYS A 40 2.17 0.66 -3.01
N ALA A 41 2.21 1.39 -1.90
CA ALA A 41 3.12 1.10 -0.78
C ALA A 41 2.87 -0.30 -0.20
N LEU A 42 1.59 -0.66 0.02
CA LEU A 42 1.21 -1.99 0.50
C LEU A 42 1.61 -3.09 -0.48
N LYS A 43 1.36 -2.90 -1.78
CA LYS A 43 1.73 -3.88 -2.80
C LYS A 43 3.24 -4.08 -2.89
N GLU A 44 4.02 -3.00 -2.83
CA GLU A 44 5.48 -3.08 -2.83
C GLU A 44 6.00 -3.79 -1.58
N TYR A 45 5.45 -3.49 -0.41
CA TYR A 45 5.82 -4.16 0.84
C TYR A 45 5.54 -5.66 0.79
N MET A 46 4.31 -6.07 0.39
CA MET A 46 3.93 -7.47 0.26
C MET A 46 4.78 -8.21 -0.77
N THR A 47 5.09 -7.57 -1.91
CA THR A 47 5.94 -8.17 -2.95
C THR A 47 7.36 -8.40 -2.45
N LYS A 48 7.93 -7.45 -1.70
CA LYS A 48 9.25 -7.61 -1.07
C LYS A 48 9.25 -8.74 -0.04
N TYR A 49 8.18 -8.83 0.76
CA TYR A 49 8.03 -9.88 1.76
C TYR A 49 7.96 -11.27 1.14
N GLU A 50 7.15 -11.48 0.09
CA GLU A 50 7.09 -12.79 -0.58
C GLU A 50 8.45 -13.17 -1.20
N ARG A 51 9.16 -12.23 -1.83
CA ARG A 51 10.52 -12.50 -2.34
C ARG A 51 11.49 -12.94 -1.25
N MET A 52 11.45 -12.29 -0.08
CA MET A 52 12.30 -12.63 1.05
C MET A 52 11.96 -14.01 1.61
N LYS A 53 10.66 -14.33 1.68
CA LYS A 53 10.16 -15.62 2.14
C LYS A 53 10.54 -16.75 1.20
N ASP A 54 10.54 -16.52 -0.11
CA ASP A 54 10.98 -17.52 -1.09
C ASP A 54 12.48 -17.81 -0.92
N MET A 55 13.32 -16.77 -0.75
CA MET A 55 14.76 -16.94 -0.47
C MET A 55 15.02 -17.74 0.83
N LEU A 56 14.21 -17.53 1.87
CA LEU A 56 14.35 -18.25 3.15
C LEU A 56 13.86 -19.71 3.08
N LYS A 57 13.04 -20.06 2.10
CA LYS A 57 12.58 -21.44 1.88
C LYS A 57 13.60 -22.25 1.10
N ASP A 58 14.28 -21.63 0.14
CA ASP A 58 15.31 -22.29 -0.67
C ASP A 58 16.57 -22.66 0.16
N ASP A 59 16.82 -22.00 1.29
CA ASP A 59 17.93 -22.32 2.22
C ASP A 59 17.61 -23.48 3.20
N ASN A 60 16.37 -23.98 3.24
CA ASN A 60 15.92 -25.03 4.18
C ASN A 60 15.52 -26.36 3.51
N ASP A 61 15.75 -26.52 2.19
CA ASP A 61 15.51 -27.75 1.42
C ASP A 61 16.81 -28.36 0.87
#